data_AF-A0A929JNA6-F1
#
_entry.id   AF-A0A929JNA6-F1
#
_cell.length_a   1.000
_cell.length_b   1.000
_cell.length_c   1.000
_cell.angle_alpha   90.00
_cell.angle_beta   90.00
_cell.angle_gamma   90.00
#
_symmetry.space_group_name_H-M   'P 1'
#
loop_
_entity.id
_entity.type
_entity.pdbx_description
1 polymer ?
#
loop_
_entity_poly.entity_id
_entity_poly.type
_entity_poly.pdbx_seq_one_letter_code
_entity_poly.pdbx_strand_id
1 'polypeptide(L)'
;MKDKDAGKEICSFLEKKLVFFKQYLSTTKRIKETFKEKEPSSPEAFISERQACITKIQKIDASLEKIMGNSSDKLHDISEKCKGMIDGYLRSLKNIMETVDLIDQELIVVVRAEGENIKGELLKLQDVRQAAKGYRDRMKSTPRFLDTIR
;
A
#
# COMPACT_ATOMS: atom_id res chain seq x y z
N MET A 1 -33.95 29.87 10.07
CA MET A 1 -33.04 29.08 9.21
C MET A 1 -31.77 28.82 10.00
N LYS A 2 -31.37 27.55 10.20
CA LYS A 2 -30.10 27.23 10.87
C LYS A 2 -28.99 27.44 9.86
N ASP A 3 -28.27 28.55 9.95
CA ASP A 3 -26.98 28.68 9.26
C ASP A 3 -26.06 27.59 9.82
N LYS A 4 -25.87 26.54 9.02
CA LYS A 4 -24.76 25.62 9.22
C LYS A 4 -23.50 26.45 9.00
N ASP A 5 -22.77 26.67 10.08
CA ASP A 5 -21.42 27.23 10.07
C ASP A 5 -20.54 26.33 9.19
N ALA A 6 -20.33 26.75 7.95
CA ALA A 6 -19.57 26.01 6.94
C ALA A 6 -18.16 25.67 7.45
N GLY A 7 -17.58 26.54 8.29
CA GLY A 7 -16.29 26.31 8.95
C GLY A 7 -16.31 25.10 9.87
N LYS A 8 -17.36 24.92 10.68
CA LYS A 8 -17.51 23.74 11.54
C LYS A 8 -17.73 22.45 10.74
N GLU A 9 -18.48 22.53 9.64
CA GLU A 9 -18.71 21.38 8.78
C GLU A 9 -17.40 20.94 8.10
N ILE A 10 -16.62 21.89 7.56
CA ILE A 10 -15.28 21.64 7.00
C ILE A 10 -14.35 21.03 8.04
N CYS A 11 -14.26 21.61 9.25
CA CYS A 11 -13.45 21.04 10.33
C CYS A 11 -13.82 19.59 10.65
N SER A 12 -15.12 19.26 10.71
CA SER A 12 -15.58 17.90 10.96
C SER A 12 -15.15 16.93 9.85
N PHE A 13 -15.21 17.34 8.59
CA PHE A 13 -14.73 16.52 7.48
C PHE A 13 -13.21 16.34 7.50
N LEU A 14 -12.45 17.39 7.79
CA LEU A 14 -10.99 17.32 7.91
C LEU A 14 -10.55 16.44 9.09
N GLU A 15 -11.26 16.49 10.21
CA GLU A 15 -11.03 15.60 11.34
C GLU A 15 -11.23 14.13 10.96
N LYS A 16 -12.36 13.82 10.28
CA LYS A 16 -12.60 12.46 9.76
C LYS A 16 -11.54 12.04 8.75
N LYS A 17 -11.13 12.94 7.87
CA LYS A 17 -10.05 12.70 6.89
C LYS A 17 -8.76 12.34 7.61
N LEU A 18 -8.40 13.09 8.66
CA LEU A 18 -7.21 12.84 9.47
C LEU A 18 -7.22 11.45 10.12
N VAL A 19 -8.37 10.97 10.60
CA VAL A 19 -8.50 9.62 11.15
C VAL A 19 -8.12 8.56 10.10
N PHE A 20 -8.63 8.68 8.88
CA PHE A 20 -8.31 7.74 7.80
C PHE A 20 -6.85 7.84 7.34
N PHE A 21 -6.26 9.04 7.34
CA PHE A 21 -4.82 9.21 7.08
C PHE A 21 -3.95 8.56 8.15
N LYS A 22 -4.32 8.67 9.42
CA LYS A 22 -3.61 7.98 10.51
C LYS A 22 -3.71 6.46 10.38
N GLN A 23 -4.88 5.94 10.01
CA GLN A 23 -5.07 4.51 9.71
C GLN A 23 -4.20 4.09 8.53
N TYR A 24 -4.22 4.84 7.43
CA TYR A 24 -3.40 4.58 6.24
C TYR A 24 -1.90 4.54 6.58
N LEU A 25 -1.39 5.49 7.38
CA LEU A 25 -0.01 5.49 7.86
C LEU A 25 0.29 4.27 8.73
N SER A 26 -0.60 3.92 9.67
CA SER A 26 -0.44 2.75 10.53
C SER A 26 -0.35 1.46 9.73
N THR A 27 -1.26 1.24 8.78
CA THR A 27 -1.23 0.08 7.88
C THR A 27 0.06 0.06 7.05
N THR A 28 0.51 1.21 6.55
CA THR A 28 1.76 1.32 5.78
C THR A 28 2.99 0.94 6.60
N LYS A 29 3.05 1.36 7.88
CA LYS A 29 4.12 0.94 8.81
C LYS A 29 4.08 -0.56 9.08
N ARG A 30 2.89 -1.13 9.28
CA ARG A 30 2.73 -2.59 9.49
C ARG A 30 3.22 -3.40 8.29
N ILE A 31 2.95 -2.96 7.07
CA ILE A 31 3.50 -3.60 5.85
C ILE A 31 5.04 -3.62 5.93
N LYS A 32 5.67 -2.49 6.26
CA LYS A 32 7.13 -2.40 6.40
C LYS A 32 7.67 -3.35 7.47
N GLU A 33 7.01 -3.44 8.62
CA GLU A 33 7.40 -4.35 9.69
C GLU A 33 7.28 -5.82 9.24
N THR A 34 6.17 -6.21 8.61
CA THR A 34 5.98 -7.56 8.07
C THR A 34 7.08 -7.97 7.09
N PHE A 35 7.43 -7.08 6.14
CA PHE A 35 8.50 -7.36 5.18
C PHE A 35 9.89 -7.41 5.85
N LYS A 36 10.11 -6.64 6.91
CA LYS A 36 11.37 -6.66 7.67
C LYS A 36 11.53 -7.92 8.52
N GLU A 37 10.44 -8.38 9.14
CA GLU A 37 10.42 -9.54 10.03
C GLU A 37 10.30 -10.87 9.26
N LYS A 38 10.10 -10.82 7.93
CA LYS A 38 9.83 -11.98 7.07
C LYS A 38 8.68 -12.84 7.60
N GLU A 39 7.71 -12.20 8.24
CA GLU A 39 6.54 -12.91 8.73
C GLU A 39 5.75 -13.50 7.55
N PRO A 40 5.21 -14.72 7.67
CA PRO A 40 4.44 -15.38 6.62
C PRO A 40 3.04 -14.78 6.41
N SER A 41 2.81 -13.54 6.81
CA SER A 41 1.50 -12.90 6.65
C SER A 41 1.29 -12.40 5.21
N SER A 42 0.06 -12.54 4.70
CA SER A 42 -0.26 -12.12 3.33
C SER A 42 -0.29 -10.60 3.23
N PRO A 43 0.54 -9.98 2.36
CA PRO A 43 0.52 -8.54 2.14
C PRO A 43 -0.81 -8.04 1.52
N GLU A 44 -1.61 -8.95 0.94
CA GLU A 44 -2.89 -8.62 0.29
C GLU A 44 -3.90 -8.00 1.24
N ALA A 45 -3.95 -8.47 2.49
CA ALA A 45 -4.86 -7.95 3.50
C ALA A 45 -4.53 -6.47 3.81
N PHE A 46 -3.25 -6.15 3.97
CA PHE A 46 -2.81 -4.78 4.23
C PHE A 46 -2.98 -3.86 3.02
N ILE A 47 -2.74 -4.36 1.80
CA ILE A 47 -2.99 -3.61 0.57
C ILE A 47 -4.49 -3.28 0.46
N SER A 48 -5.36 -4.26 0.75
CA SER A 48 -6.81 -4.07 0.74
C SER A 48 -7.25 -3.03 1.78
N GLU A 49 -6.68 -3.06 2.98
CA GLU A 49 -6.94 -2.07 4.03
C GLU A 49 -6.47 -0.66 3.62
N ARG A 50 -5.28 -0.54 2.99
CA ARG A 50 -4.80 0.74 2.43
C ARG A 50 -5.75 1.29 1.38
N GLN A 51 -6.21 0.44 0.46
CA GLN A 51 -7.15 0.84 -0.59
C GLN A 51 -8.51 1.27 -0.03
N ALA A 52 -8.98 0.59 1.02
CA ALA A 52 -10.20 0.98 1.72
C ALA A 52 -10.06 2.38 2.37
N CYS A 53 -8.90 2.68 2.95
CA CYS A 53 -8.62 4.02 3.49
C CYS A 53 -8.64 5.10 2.39
N ILE A 54 -7.97 4.86 1.26
CA ILE A 54 -7.96 5.76 0.10
C ILE A 54 -9.39 6.03 -0.37
N THR A 55 -10.20 4.99 -0.51
CA THR A 55 -11.59 5.12 -0.96
C THR A 55 -12.43 5.98 -0.02
N LYS A 56 -12.24 5.85 1.31
CA LYS A 56 -12.93 6.68 2.31
C LYS A 56 -12.45 8.14 2.26
N ILE A 57 -11.15 8.36 2.08
CA ILE A 57 -10.55 9.69 1.91
C ILE A 57 -11.16 10.39 0.68
N GLN A 58 -11.18 9.72 -0.48
CA GLN A 58 -11.75 10.26 -1.72
C GLN A 58 -13.23 10.63 -1.57
N LYS A 59 -14.02 9.85 -0.83
CA LYS A 59 -15.42 10.20 -0.52
C LYS A 59 -15.54 11.48 0.32
N ILE A 60 -14.62 11.68 1.27
CA ILE A 60 -14.57 12.91 2.07
C ILE A 60 -14.17 14.09 1.18
N ASP A 61 -13.19 13.90 0.31
CA ASP A 61 -12.71 14.95 -0.59
C ASP A 61 -13.83 15.42 -1.54
N ALA A 62 -14.56 14.49 -2.15
CA ALA A 62 -15.73 14.81 -2.95
C ALA A 62 -16.84 15.52 -2.14
N SER A 63 -16.94 15.27 -0.83
CA SER A 63 -17.91 15.96 0.05
C SER A 63 -17.44 17.38 0.39
N LEU A 64 -16.14 17.56 0.65
CA LEU A 64 -15.51 18.85 0.87
C LEU A 64 -15.61 19.74 -0.36
N GLU A 65 -15.33 19.20 -1.55
CA GLU A 65 -15.47 19.92 -2.83
C GLU A 65 -16.89 20.44 -3.04
N LYS A 66 -17.91 19.62 -2.76
CA LYS A 66 -19.32 20.04 -2.84
C LYS A 66 -19.64 21.18 -1.88
N ILE A 67 -19.11 21.13 -0.66
CA ILE A 67 -19.32 22.18 0.33
C ILE A 67 -18.64 23.47 -0.14
N MET A 68 -17.39 23.39 -0.58
CA MET A 68 -16.63 24.55 -1.06
C MET A 68 -17.25 25.16 -2.32
N GLY A 69 -17.67 24.34 -3.28
CA GLY A 69 -18.30 24.79 -4.53
C GLY A 69 -19.65 25.48 -4.33
N ASN A 70 -20.47 24.99 -3.38
CA ASN A 70 -21.78 25.58 -3.07
C ASN A 70 -21.72 26.77 -2.11
N SER A 71 -20.54 27.05 -1.53
CA SER A 71 -20.36 27.98 -0.42
C SER A 71 -19.34 29.07 -0.72
N SER A 72 -19.05 29.36 -1.99
CA SER A 72 -18.05 30.37 -2.40
C SER A 72 -18.21 31.70 -1.64
N ASP A 73 -19.45 32.16 -1.45
CA ASP A 73 -19.74 33.40 -0.72
C ASP A 73 -19.70 33.23 0.81
N LYS A 74 -19.90 32.01 1.34
CA LYS A 74 -19.93 31.71 2.78
C LYS A 74 -18.56 31.33 3.37
N LEU A 75 -17.57 31.04 2.53
CA LEU A 75 -16.19 30.79 2.95
C LEU A 75 -15.55 32.06 3.55
N HIS A 76 -16.00 33.24 3.15
CA HIS A 76 -15.48 34.52 3.62
C HIS A 76 -15.86 34.82 5.08
N ASP A 77 -16.94 34.21 5.58
CA ASP A 77 -17.49 34.38 6.94
C ASP A 77 -17.01 33.32 7.94
N ILE A 78 -16.02 32.49 7.58
CA ILE A 78 -15.45 31.50 8.50
C ILE A 78 -14.66 32.21 9.62
N SER A 79 -14.98 31.85 10.87
CA SER A 79 -14.27 32.38 12.04
C SER A 79 -12.77 32.09 12.01
N GLU A 80 -11.95 33.01 12.53
CA GLU A 80 -10.48 32.82 12.65
C GLU A 80 -10.11 31.55 13.42
N LYS A 81 -10.91 31.17 14.43
CA LYS A 81 -10.73 29.91 15.15
C LYS A 81 -10.85 28.69 14.24
N CYS A 82 -11.84 28.67 13.35
CA CYS A 82 -12.02 27.59 12.38
C CYS A 82 -10.89 27.57 11.34
N LYS A 83 -10.42 28.74 10.86
CA LYS A 83 -9.25 28.82 9.96
C LYS A 83 -8.01 28.21 10.59
N GLY A 84 -7.71 28.56 11.85
CA GLY A 84 -6.57 27.98 12.57
C GLY A 84 -6.67 26.45 12.76
N MET A 85 -7.88 25.92 12.98
CA MET A 85 -8.11 24.47 13.02
C MET A 85 -7.88 23.81 11.66
N ILE A 86 -8.42 24.40 10.59
CA ILE A 86 -8.24 23.92 9.21
C ILE A 86 -6.74 23.85 8.88
N ASP A 87 -5.98 24.91 9.16
CA ASP A 87 -4.53 24.94 8.94
C ASP A 87 -3.78 23.89 9.76
N GLY A 88 -4.24 23.63 10.99
CA GLY A 88 -3.70 22.55 11.83
C GLY A 88 -3.94 21.17 11.22
N TYR A 89 -5.16 20.91 10.73
CA TYR A 89 -5.48 19.66 10.05
C TYR A 89 -4.69 19.49 8.76
N LEU A 90 -4.60 20.52 7.92
CA LEU A 90 -3.86 20.47 6.65
C LEU A 90 -2.37 20.20 6.87
N ARG A 91 -1.74 20.86 7.87
CA ARG A 91 -0.35 20.56 8.25
C ARG A 91 -0.18 19.11 8.72
N SER A 92 -1.11 18.63 9.54
CA SER A 92 -1.08 17.24 10.02
C SER A 92 -1.20 16.23 8.87
N LEU A 93 -2.11 16.48 7.93
CA LEU A 93 -2.28 15.66 6.73
C LEU A 93 -1.03 15.66 5.86
N LYS A 94 -0.44 16.83 5.62
CA LYS A 94 0.82 16.98 4.87
C LYS A 94 1.95 16.16 5.49
N ASN A 95 2.17 16.32 6.80
CA ASN A 95 3.22 15.58 7.51
C ASN A 95 3.02 14.05 7.42
N ILE A 96 1.76 13.58 7.51
CA ILE A 96 1.45 12.17 7.33
C ILE A 96 1.80 11.71 5.91
N MET A 97 1.41 12.47 4.89
CA MET A 97 1.70 12.12 3.49
C MET A 97 3.21 12.03 3.23
N GLU A 98 3.98 13.01 3.69
CA GLU A 98 5.45 13.00 3.57
C GLU A 98 6.05 11.78 4.28
N THR A 99 5.54 11.43 5.45
CA THR A 99 5.99 10.23 6.17
C THR A 99 5.67 8.93 5.42
N VAL A 100 4.47 8.84 4.83
CA VAL A 100 4.07 7.65 4.06
C VAL A 100 4.91 7.53 2.80
N ASP A 101 5.15 8.62 2.08
CA ASP A 101 5.96 8.61 0.86
C ASP A 101 7.37 8.05 1.12
N LEU A 102 8.02 8.47 2.21
CA LEU A 102 9.31 7.93 2.63
C LEU A 102 9.24 6.41 2.90
N ILE A 103 8.20 5.93 3.60
CA ILE A 103 8.04 4.51 3.89
C ILE A 103 7.77 3.71 2.60
N ASP A 104 6.97 4.25 1.69
CA ASP A 104 6.65 3.59 0.42
C ASP A 104 7.87 3.46 -0.48
N GLN A 105 8.72 4.49 -0.55
CA GLN A 105 9.98 4.43 -1.28
C GLN A 105 10.88 3.30 -0.74
N GLU A 106 11.01 3.19 0.58
CA GLU A 106 11.77 2.10 1.20
C GLU A 106 11.14 0.73 0.93
N LEU A 107 9.82 0.61 1.04
CA LEU A 107 9.08 -0.62 0.77
C LEU A 107 9.27 -1.11 -0.66
N ILE A 108 9.22 -0.22 -1.65
CA ILE A 108 9.42 -0.56 -3.06
C ILE A 108 10.80 -1.20 -3.28
N VAL A 109 11.83 -0.68 -2.62
CA VAL A 109 13.19 -1.25 -2.70
C VAL A 109 13.23 -2.65 -2.12
N VAL A 110 12.64 -2.86 -0.93
CA VAL A 110 12.61 -4.18 -0.26
C VAL A 110 11.82 -5.20 -1.09
N VAL A 111 10.62 -4.85 -1.54
CA VAL A 111 9.76 -5.74 -2.34
C VAL A 111 10.43 -6.11 -3.66
N ARG A 112 11.11 -5.15 -4.32
CA ARG A 112 11.85 -5.44 -5.56
C ARG A 112 12.99 -6.42 -5.32
N ALA A 113 13.77 -6.23 -4.25
CA ALA A 113 14.85 -7.13 -3.90
C ALA A 113 14.34 -8.55 -3.61
N GLU A 114 13.24 -8.67 -2.88
CA GLU A 114 12.61 -9.96 -2.60
C GLU A 114 12.08 -10.63 -3.88
N GLY A 115 11.49 -9.87 -4.80
CA GLY A 115 11.04 -10.37 -6.10
C GLY A 115 12.18 -10.94 -6.95
N GLU A 116 13.33 -10.27 -7.01
CA GLU A 116 14.52 -10.79 -7.71
C GLU A 116 15.10 -12.02 -7.01
N ASN A 117 15.07 -12.08 -5.68
CA ASN A 117 15.50 -13.25 -4.92
C ASN A 117 14.63 -14.48 -5.23
N ILE A 118 13.30 -14.32 -5.19
CA ILE A 118 12.34 -15.39 -5.54
C ILE A 118 12.57 -15.87 -6.98
N LYS A 119 12.77 -14.95 -7.92
CA LYS A 119 13.09 -15.28 -9.32
C LYS A 119 14.39 -16.10 -9.42
N GLY A 120 15.42 -15.72 -8.67
CA GLY A 120 16.67 -16.49 -8.60
C GLY A 120 16.47 -17.92 -8.10
N GLU A 121 15.67 -18.10 -7.04
CA GLU A 121 15.34 -19.44 -6.52
C GLU A 121 14.51 -20.27 -7.50
N LEU A 122 13.56 -19.65 -8.22
CA LEU A 122 12.79 -20.33 -9.26
C LEU A 122 13.68 -20.84 -10.41
N LEU A 123 14.66 -20.04 -10.83
CA LEU A 123 15.63 -20.46 -11.85
C LEU A 123 16.45 -21.66 -11.38
N LYS A 124 16.95 -21.65 -10.14
CA LYS A 124 17.66 -22.81 -9.56
C LYS A 124 16.79 -24.06 -9.55
N LEU A 125 15.52 -23.95 -9.16
CA LEU A 125 14.58 -25.08 -9.17
C LEU A 125 14.34 -25.61 -10.59
N GLN A 126 14.27 -24.73 -11.58
CA GLN A 126 14.14 -25.11 -12.98
C GLN A 126 15.37 -25.90 -13.46
N ASP A 127 16.57 -25.43 -13.15
CA ASP A 127 17.82 -26.10 -13.51
C ASP A 127 17.92 -27.48 -12.87
N VAL A 128 17.57 -27.59 -11.58
CA VAL A 128 17.51 -28.87 -10.87
C VAL A 128 16.50 -29.82 -11.50
N ARG A 129 15.32 -29.34 -11.89
CA ARG A 129 14.32 -30.15 -12.61
C ARG A 129 14.82 -30.61 -13.97
N GLN A 130 15.51 -29.77 -14.73
CA GLN A 130 16.10 -30.13 -16.01
C GLN A 130 17.19 -31.19 -15.84
N ALA A 131 18.08 -31.03 -14.85
CA ALA A 131 19.10 -32.02 -14.53
C ALA A 131 18.47 -33.37 -14.14
N ALA A 132 17.49 -33.37 -13.25
CA ALA A 132 16.77 -34.57 -12.83
C ALA A 132 16.06 -35.27 -14.01
N LYS A 133 15.48 -34.51 -14.94
CA LYS A 133 14.91 -35.05 -16.18
C LYS A 133 15.99 -35.70 -17.04
N GLY A 134 17.15 -35.06 -17.20
CA GLY A 134 18.29 -35.63 -17.92
C GLY A 134 18.79 -36.95 -17.33
N TYR A 135 18.80 -37.11 -16.02
CA TYR A 135 19.12 -38.40 -15.37
C TYR A 135 18.05 -39.47 -15.64
N ARG A 136 16.77 -39.11 -15.56
CA ARG A 136 15.65 -40.02 -15.85
C ARG A 136 15.68 -40.50 -17.30
N ASP A 137 15.98 -39.63 -18.25
CA ASP A 137 16.02 -39.98 -19.67
C ASP A 137 17.23 -40.88 -19.99
N ARG A 138 18.38 -40.68 -19.31
CA ARG A 138 19.53 -41.61 -19.38
C ARG A 138 19.24 -42.98 -18.77
N MET A 139 18.43 -43.06 -17.70
CA MET A 139 18.03 -44.34 -17.12
C MET A 139 17.01 -45.11 -17.98
N LYS A 140 16.17 -44.40 -18.75
CA LYS A 140 15.25 -45.03 -19.72
C LYS A 140 15.98 -45.57 -20.96
N SER A 141 17.09 -44.94 -21.32
CA SER A 141 18.03 -45.46 -22.32
C SER A 141 18.88 -46.56 -21.68
N THR A 142 18.39 -47.80 -21.65
CA THR A 142 19.22 -48.96 -21.32
C THR A 142 20.47 -48.94 -22.20
N PRO A 143 21.69 -48.86 -21.65
CA PRO A 143 22.89 -48.99 -22.45
C PRO A 143 22.92 -50.42 -22.99
N ARG A 144 22.81 -50.59 -24.32
CA ARG A 144 22.94 -51.90 -25.01
C ARG A 144 24.41 -52.38 -25.03
N PHE A 145 25.08 -52.37 -23.88
CA PHE A 145 26.49 -52.78 -23.78
C PHE A 145 26.68 -54.20 -23.21
N LEU A 146 25.60 -54.96 -22.98
CA LEU A 146 25.67 -56.35 -22.55
C LEU A 146 25.41 -57.38 -23.68
N ASP A 147 25.50 -56.97 -24.95
CA ASP A 147 25.68 -57.90 -26.07
C ASP A 147 27.17 -57.97 -26.47
N THR A 148 28.04 -58.35 -25.53
CA THR A 148 29.35 -58.89 -25.91
C THR A 148 29.17 -60.36 -26.28
N ILE A 149 28.88 -60.54 -27.57
CA ILE A 149 29.23 -61.63 -28.48
C ILE A 149 29.84 -62.90 -27.82
N ARG A 150 29.04 -63.97 -27.88
CA ARG A 150 29.35 -65.42 -28.04
C ARG A 150 30.50 -66.06 -27.25
#